data_AF-T0NDQ2-F1
#
_entry.id   AF-T0NDQ2-F1
#
_cell.length_a   1.000
_cell.length_b   1.000
_cell.length_c   1.000
_cell.angle_alpha   90.00
_cell.angle_beta   90.00
_cell.angle_gamma   90.00
#
_symmetry.space_group_name_H-M   'P 1'
#
loop_
_entity.id
_entity.type
_entity.pdbx_description
1 polymer ?
#
loop_
_entity_poly.entity_id
_entity_poly.type
_entity_poly.pdbx_seq_one_letter_code
_entity_poly.pdbx_strand_id
1 'polypeptide(L)'
;MIIVSTLRKMHENTIGYQYEDFIRYVHKLNVDNLIVTYTSREDFEKDKDQHKEITMLQESFNVYFPEINYEKYMKLSRGKLFEIHNAEEITKKNIMDIIETVVNSYLKGYWKDPETVNSEVTDSIFRVNNKFIQAVNPDYIEKYWLPLHTDIYNYIEEHKNMYDAVISDVESTFFYKDQKN
;
A
#
# COMPACT_ATOMS: atom_id res chain seq x y z
N MET A 1 -15.60 -4.37 -9.20
CA MET A 1 -14.55 -3.98 -8.24
C MET A 1 -13.29 -3.49 -8.95
N ILE A 2 -12.99 -2.21 -8.80
CA ILE A 2 -11.77 -1.54 -9.29
C ILE A 2 -10.72 -1.58 -8.17
N ILE A 3 -9.43 -1.69 -8.47
CA ILE A 3 -8.36 -1.64 -7.47
C ILE A 3 -7.49 -0.43 -7.78
N VAL A 4 -7.32 0.45 -6.79
CA VAL A 4 -6.67 1.75 -6.93
C VAL A 4 -5.52 1.86 -5.93
N SER A 5 -4.35 2.21 -6.44
CA SER A 5 -3.15 2.55 -5.67
C SER A 5 -3.19 4.00 -5.16
N THR A 6 -2.73 4.19 -3.93
CA THR A 6 -2.36 5.49 -3.35
C THR A 6 -0.93 5.47 -2.84
N LEU A 7 -0.26 6.63 -2.87
CA LEU A 7 1.07 6.82 -2.28
C LEU A 7 1.04 7.00 -0.76
N ARG A 8 -0.12 7.27 -0.16
CA ARG A 8 -0.22 7.61 1.28
C ARG A 8 0.82 8.68 1.65
N LYS A 9 1.59 8.47 2.73
CA LYS A 9 2.70 9.36 3.15
C LYS A 9 3.86 9.43 2.15
N MET A 10 4.04 8.44 1.25
CA MET A 10 5.10 8.53 0.22
C MET A 10 4.87 9.73 -0.73
N HIS A 11 3.67 10.31 -0.74
CA HIS A 11 3.41 11.54 -1.49
C HIS A 11 4.29 12.71 -1.03
N GLU A 12 4.68 12.78 0.24
CA GLU A 12 5.53 13.86 0.78
C GLU A 12 6.91 13.88 0.11
N ASN A 13 7.36 12.70 -0.33
CA ASN A 13 8.59 12.53 -1.08
C ASN A 13 8.40 12.63 -2.60
N THR A 14 7.18 12.80 -3.11
CA THR A 14 6.88 12.82 -4.54
C THR A 14 6.49 14.24 -4.97
N ILE A 15 7.43 14.95 -5.59
CA ILE A 15 7.24 16.35 -5.98
C ILE A 15 6.03 16.48 -6.90
N GLY A 16 5.09 17.35 -6.52
CA GLY A 16 3.91 17.67 -7.32
C GLY A 16 2.74 16.69 -7.17
N TYR A 17 2.86 15.64 -6.36
CA TYR A 17 1.69 14.83 -5.97
C TYR A 17 0.96 15.54 -4.84
N GLN A 18 -0.34 15.75 -4.98
CA GLN A 18 -1.21 16.21 -3.89
C GLN A 18 -2.34 15.20 -3.66
N TYR A 19 -2.85 15.11 -2.43
CA TYR A 19 -3.96 14.20 -2.14
C TYR A 19 -5.19 14.51 -3.00
N GLU A 20 -5.43 15.78 -3.30
CA GLU A 20 -6.49 16.27 -4.18
C GLU A 20 -6.44 15.67 -5.58
N ASP A 21 -5.25 15.38 -6.12
CA ASP A 21 -5.11 14.70 -7.42
C ASP A 21 -5.70 13.30 -7.35
N PHE A 22 -5.35 12.56 -6.30
CA PHE A 22 -5.85 11.22 -6.05
C PHE A 22 -7.37 11.21 -5.82
N ILE A 23 -7.91 12.12 -5.00
CA ILE A 23 -9.36 12.23 -4.77
C ILE A 23 -10.09 12.53 -6.08
N ARG A 24 -9.59 13.47 -6.89
CA ARG A 24 -10.14 13.74 -8.23
C ARG A 24 -10.12 12.52 -9.14
N TYR A 25 -9.07 11.71 -9.07
CA TYR A 25 -8.99 10.47 -9.84
C TYR A 25 -10.06 9.47 -9.38
N VAL A 26 -10.25 9.25 -8.08
CA VAL A 26 -11.27 8.35 -7.55
C VAL A 26 -12.68 8.81 -7.96
N HIS A 27 -12.97 10.11 -7.94
CA HIS A 27 -14.25 10.64 -8.44
C HIS A 27 -14.54 10.29 -9.90
N LYS A 28 -13.52 10.24 -10.76
CA LYS A 28 -13.69 9.91 -12.19
C LYS A 28 -14.06 8.43 -12.41
N LEU A 29 -13.89 7.57 -11.41
CA LEU A 29 -14.18 6.14 -11.52
C LEU A 29 -15.67 5.81 -11.41
N ASN A 30 -16.53 6.80 -11.08
CA ASN A 30 -17.97 6.62 -10.86
C ASN A 30 -18.28 5.49 -9.85
N VAL A 31 -17.67 5.60 -8.67
CA VAL A 31 -17.79 4.65 -7.55
C VAL A 31 -18.34 5.37 -6.33
N ASP A 32 -19.07 4.67 -5.47
CA ASP A 32 -19.65 5.25 -4.25
C ASP A 32 -19.08 4.60 -2.98
N ASN A 33 -18.82 3.30 -3.02
CA ASN A 33 -18.40 2.50 -1.87
C ASN A 33 -16.94 2.08 -2.03
N LEU A 34 -16.10 2.49 -1.08
CA LEU A 34 -14.65 2.26 -1.09
C LEU A 34 -14.24 1.42 0.11
N ILE A 35 -13.36 0.44 -0.08
CA ILE A 35 -12.65 -0.20 1.05
C ILE A 35 -11.19 0.23 1.07
N VAL A 36 -10.72 0.76 2.19
CA VAL A 36 -9.32 1.13 2.41
C VAL A 36 -8.60 0.01 3.14
N THR A 37 -7.51 -0.50 2.54
CA THR A 37 -6.90 -1.80 2.93
C THR A 37 -5.55 -1.69 3.63
N TYR A 38 -5.02 -0.49 3.79
CA TYR A 38 -3.68 -0.27 4.33
C TYR A 38 -3.67 0.25 5.77
N THR A 39 -4.83 0.31 6.41
CA THR A 39 -5.01 0.70 7.82
C THR A 39 -6.31 0.11 8.36
N SER A 40 -6.43 0.03 9.69
CA SER A 40 -7.68 -0.31 10.37
C SER A 40 -8.51 0.95 10.66
N ARG A 41 -9.82 0.79 10.92
CA ARG A 41 -10.66 1.90 11.39
C ARG A 41 -10.12 2.48 12.71
N GLU A 42 -9.67 1.61 13.61
CA GLU A 42 -9.13 2.04 14.91
C GLU A 42 -7.86 2.89 14.75
N ASP A 43 -6.94 2.47 13.90
CA ASP A 43 -5.68 3.21 13.65
C ASP A 43 -5.94 4.52 12.92
N PHE A 44 -6.86 4.53 11.95
CA PHE A 44 -7.31 5.76 11.29
C PHE A 44 -7.87 6.78 12.28
N GLU A 45 -8.78 6.36 13.18
CA GLU A 45 -9.40 7.27 14.16
C GLU A 45 -8.39 7.78 15.21
N LYS A 46 -7.33 7.02 15.50
CA LYS A 46 -6.25 7.44 16.40
C LYS A 46 -5.38 8.55 15.83
N ASP A 47 -5.16 8.57 14.50
CA ASP A 47 -4.25 9.51 13.85
C ASP A 47 -4.71 9.92 12.45
N LYS A 48 -5.76 10.75 12.41
CA LYS A 48 -6.35 11.22 11.15
C LYS A 48 -5.40 12.06 10.30
N ASP A 49 -4.46 12.77 10.92
CA ASP A 49 -3.50 13.63 10.22
C ASP A 49 -2.56 12.80 9.34
N GLN A 50 -2.17 11.62 9.81
CA GLN A 50 -1.36 10.67 9.05
C GLN A 50 -2.13 9.94 7.93
N HIS A 51 -3.43 10.18 7.84
CA HIS A 51 -4.38 9.55 6.91
C HIS A 51 -5.30 10.59 6.26
N LYS A 52 -4.78 11.79 5.99
CA LYS A 52 -5.55 12.92 5.46
C LYS A 52 -6.32 12.55 4.18
N GLU A 53 -5.76 11.69 3.33
CA GLU A 53 -6.43 11.19 2.13
C GLU A 53 -7.72 10.42 2.45
N ILE A 54 -7.74 9.64 3.53
CA ILE A 54 -8.93 8.90 3.95
C ILE A 54 -10.00 9.87 4.44
N THR A 55 -9.62 10.90 5.19
CA THR A 55 -10.54 11.96 5.63
C THR A 55 -11.18 12.64 4.44
N MET A 56 -10.40 12.97 3.40
CA MET A 56 -10.92 13.58 2.17
C MET A 56 -11.82 12.61 1.38
N LEU A 57 -11.52 11.31 1.36
CA LEU A 57 -12.40 10.32 0.75
C LEU A 57 -13.75 10.23 1.49
N GLN A 58 -13.75 10.29 2.83
CA GLN A 58 -14.96 10.23 3.64
C GLN A 58 -15.93 11.39 3.40
N GLU A 59 -15.46 12.52 2.87
CA GLU A 59 -16.32 13.66 2.50
C GLU A 59 -17.22 13.37 1.30
N SER A 60 -16.86 12.40 0.47
CA SER A 60 -17.49 12.14 -0.84
C SER A 60 -17.90 10.70 -1.09
N PHE A 61 -17.38 9.74 -0.32
CA PHE A 61 -17.57 8.31 -0.55
C PHE A 61 -17.92 7.59 0.75
N ASN A 62 -18.59 6.44 0.63
CA ASN A 62 -18.78 5.52 1.75
C ASN A 62 -17.49 4.71 1.95
N VAL A 63 -16.70 5.09 2.96
CA VAL A 63 -15.40 4.45 3.25
C VAL A 63 -15.52 3.35 4.32
N TYR A 64 -15.13 2.14 3.92
CA TYR A 64 -15.06 0.94 4.73
C TYR A 64 -13.60 0.56 5.01
N PHE A 65 -13.42 -0.24 6.05
CA PHE A 65 -12.12 -0.78 6.47
C PHE A 65 -12.29 -2.28 6.67
N PRO A 66 -11.29 -3.10 6.33
CA PRO A 66 -11.36 -4.53 6.56
C PRO A 66 -11.21 -4.82 8.06
N GLU A 67 -11.93 -5.82 8.56
CA GLU A 67 -11.89 -6.25 9.96
C GLU A 67 -10.68 -7.18 10.22
N ILE A 68 -9.49 -6.69 9.91
CA ILE A 68 -8.23 -7.43 10.04
C ILE A 68 -7.51 -7.01 11.32
N ASN A 69 -7.00 -7.99 12.06
CA ASN A 69 -6.15 -7.74 13.22
C ASN A 69 -4.72 -7.38 12.77
N TYR A 70 -4.50 -6.11 12.41
CA TYR A 70 -3.17 -5.61 12.01
C TYR A 70 -2.13 -5.72 13.12
N GLU A 71 -2.54 -5.70 14.40
CA GLU A 71 -1.63 -5.82 15.55
C GLU A 71 -0.94 -7.19 15.59
N LYS A 72 -1.66 -8.26 15.22
CA LYS A 72 -1.11 -9.63 15.07
C LYS A 72 0.11 -9.63 14.14
N TYR A 73 0.03 -8.86 13.06
CA TYR A 73 1.07 -8.77 12.04
C TYR A 73 2.19 -7.80 12.46
N MET A 74 1.86 -6.64 13.02
CA MET A 74 2.83 -5.63 13.47
C MET A 74 3.87 -6.14 14.48
N LYS A 75 3.51 -7.12 15.32
CA LYS A 75 4.46 -7.75 16.25
C LYS A 75 5.56 -8.55 15.52
N LEU A 76 5.25 -9.08 14.34
CA LEU A 76 6.17 -9.88 13.53
C LEU A 76 7.07 -9.00 12.65
N SER A 77 6.60 -7.82 12.22
CA SER A 77 7.41 -6.89 11.42
C SER A 77 8.49 -6.20 12.26
N ARG A 78 8.17 -5.76 13.48
CA ARG A 78 9.11 -5.04 14.36
C ARG A 78 10.32 -5.85 14.81
N GLY A 79 10.20 -7.17 14.94
CA GLY A 79 11.29 -8.05 15.38
C GLY A 79 12.22 -8.56 14.26
N LYS A 80 11.96 -8.24 12.99
CA LYS A 80 12.66 -8.88 11.86
C LYS A 80 13.18 -7.97 10.76
N LEU A 81 12.73 -6.72 10.72
CA LEU A 81 13.10 -5.83 9.64
C LEU A 81 14.40 -5.06 9.90
N PHE A 82 14.76 -4.73 11.16
CA PHE A 82 15.86 -3.78 11.42
C PHE A 82 16.63 -3.97 12.73
N GLU A 83 16.62 -5.17 13.30
CA GLU A 83 17.53 -5.45 14.39
C GLU A 83 18.95 -5.62 13.81
N ILE A 84 19.79 -4.58 13.95
CA ILE A 84 21.18 -4.57 13.47
C ILE A 84 22.10 -5.03 14.59
N HIS A 85 22.47 -6.29 14.53
CA HIS A 85 23.39 -6.97 15.44
C HIS A 85 24.68 -7.39 14.74
N ASN A 86 24.68 -7.52 13.40
CA ASN A 86 25.83 -7.98 12.63
C ASN A 86 25.99 -7.31 11.25
N ALA A 87 27.12 -7.60 10.59
CA ALA A 87 27.46 -7.04 9.28
C ALA A 87 26.53 -7.51 8.13
N GLU A 88 25.93 -8.69 8.25
CA GLU A 88 24.95 -9.20 7.29
C GLU A 88 23.67 -8.35 7.33
N GLU A 89 23.17 -8.03 8.52
CA GLU A 89 21.98 -7.18 8.70
C GLU A 89 22.22 -5.74 8.22
N ILE A 90 23.41 -5.19 8.43
CA ILE A 90 23.80 -3.90 7.84
C ILE A 90 23.74 -3.98 6.31
N THR A 91 24.27 -5.06 5.73
CA THR A 91 24.28 -5.25 4.28
C THR A 91 22.85 -5.36 3.74
N LYS A 92 21.98 -6.14 4.41
CA LYS A 92 20.56 -6.27 4.07
C LYS A 92 19.86 -4.91 4.11
N LYS A 93 20.08 -4.11 5.16
CA LYS A 93 19.53 -2.75 5.26
C LYS A 93 20.02 -1.85 4.12
N ASN A 94 21.32 -1.83 3.84
CA ASN A 94 21.86 -1.00 2.76
C ASN A 94 21.26 -1.37 1.39
N ILE A 95 21.04 -2.66 1.13
CA ILE A 95 20.36 -3.11 -0.09
C ILE A 95 18.93 -2.59 -0.15
N MET A 96 18.19 -2.66 0.95
CA MET A 96 16.83 -2.13 1.06
C MET A 96 16.78 -0.62 0.79
N ASP A 97 17.70 0.15 1.40
CA ASP A 97 17.79 1.61 1.24
C ASP A 97 18.09 2.00 -0.24
N ILE A 98 18.91 1.21 -0.93
CA ILE A 98 19.19 1.40 -2.37
C ILE A 98 17.93 1.17 -3.20
N ILE A 99 17.19 0.09 -2.93
CA ILE A 99 15.95 -0.22 -3.67
C ILE A 99 14.91 0.87 -3.43
N GLU A 100 14.73 1.29 -2.18
CA GLU A 100 13.81 2.38 -1.82
C GLU A 100 14.19 3.67 -2.56
N THR A 101 15.49 3.98 -2.63
CA THR A 101 15.99 5.12 -3.40
C THR A 101 15.63 5.02 -4.88
N VAL A 102 15.80 3.85 -5.50
CA VAL A 102 15.46 3.63 -6.92
C VAL A 102 13.96 3.78 -7.15
N VAL A 103 13.11 3.21 -6.29
CA VAL A 103 11.65 3.32 -6.38
C VAL A 103 11.21 4.77 -6.22
N ASN A 104 11.75 5.48 -5.23
CA ASN A 104 11.45 6.89 -5.00
C ASN A 104 11.91 7.78 -6.16
N SER A 105 13.08 7.51 -6.74
CA SER A 105 13.55 8.20 -7.94
C SER A 105 12.66 7.95 -9.15
N TYR A 106 12.17 6.71 -9.32
CA TYR A 106 11.17 6.42 -10.34
C TYR A 106 9.90 7.25 -10.12
N LEU A 107 9.29 7.19 -8.92
CA LEU A 107 8.07 7.94 -8.64
C LEU A 107 8.27 9.45 -8.83
N LYS A 108 9.39 10.01 -8.36
CA LYS A 108 9.72 11.44 -8.58
C LYS A 108 9.88 11.80 -10.05
N GLY A 109 10.51 10.94 -10.86
CA GLY A 109 10.81 11.23 -12.26
C GLY A 109 9.65 10.93 -13.22
N TYR A 110 8.80 9.97 -12.88
CA TYR A 110 7.69 9.50 -13.71
C TYR A 110 6.33 10.02 -13.26
N TRP A 111 6.22 10.67 -12.10
CA TRP A 111 4.98 11.31 -11.67
C TRP A 111 4.52 12.35 -12.70
N LYS A 112 3.28 12.19 -13.15
CA LYS A 112 2.59 13.13 -14.04
C LYS A 112 1.18 13.39 -13.52
N ASP A 113 0.50 12.31 -13.17
CA ASP A 113 -0.86 12.29 -12.67
C ASP A 113 -1.13 10.96 -11.92
N PRO A 114 -2.29 10.79 -11.27
CA PRO A 114 -2.63 9.57 -10.55
C PRO A 114 -2.60 8.29 -11.39
N GLU A 115 -2.67 8.38 -12.73
CA GLU A 115 -2.56 7.21 -13.60
C GLU A 115 -1.14 6.65 -13.60
N THR A 116 -0.10 7.48 -13.39
CA THR A 116 1.27 6.98 -13.17
C THR A 116 1.30 5.97 -12.03
N VAL A 117 0.73 6.30 -10.88
CA VAL A 117 0.72 5.44 -9.68
C VAL A 117 -0.14 4.19 -9.86
N ASN A 118 -1.15 4.28 -10.73
CA ASN A 118 -2.08 3.19 -11.03
C ASN A 118 -1.72 2.37 -12.28
N SER A 119 -0.58 2.66 -12.91
CA SER A 119 -0.13 2.01 -14.15
C SER A 119 0.52 0.64 -13.91
N GLU A 120 0.47 -0.21 -14.94
CA GLU A 120 1.16 -1.51 -15.00
C GLU A 120 2.68 -1.41 -14.80
N VAL A 121 3.28 -0.28 -15.20
CA VAL A 121 4.72 -0.03 -14.99
C VAL A 121 5.02 0.13 -13.50
N THR A 122 4.19 0.89 -12.78
CA THR A 122 4.31 1.05 -11.33
C THR A 122 4.06 -0.28 -10.62
N ASP A 123 3.01 -1.03 -10.99
CA ASP A 123 2.76 -2.36 -10.42
C ASP A 123 3.96 -3.29 -10.64
N SER A 124 4.58 -3.26 -11.83
CA SER A 124 5.78 -4.06 -12.13
C SER A 124 6.98 -3.68 -11.27
N ILE A 125 7.20 -2.40 -11.01
CA ILE A 125 8.28 -1.91 -10.15
C ILE A 125 8.06 -2.37 -8.71
N PHE A 126 6.85 -2.25 -8.18
CA PHE A 126 6.56 -2.72 -6.81
C PHE A 126 6.56 -4.25 -6.70
N ARG A 127 6.17 -4.97 -7.75
CA ARG A 127 6.34 -6.43 -7.84
C ARG A 127 7.82 -6.83 -7.79
N VAL A 128 8.69 -6.10 -8.51
CA VAL A 128 10.15 -6.31 -8.47
C VAL A 128 10.70 -5.97 -7.08
N ASN A 129 10.29 -4.84 -6.50
CA ASN A 129 10.66 -4.46 -5.13
C ASN A 129 10.33 -5.59 -4.15
N ASN A 130 9.07 -6.07 -4.15
CA ASN A 130 8.64 -7.15 -3.26
C ASN A 130 9.46 -8.44 -3.43
N LYS A 131 9.82 -8.82 -4.67
CA LYS A 131 10.71 -9.97 -4.93
C LYS A 131 12.11 -9.77 -4.39
N PHE A 132 12.65 -8.55 -4.46
CA PHE A 132 13.94 -8.25 -3.82
C PHE A 132 13.85 -8.34 -2.30
N ILE A 133 12.78 -7.79 -1.69
CA ILE A 133 12.54 -7.92 -0.24
C ILE A 133 12.46 -9.39 0.13
N GLN A 134 11.76 -10.22 -0.65
CA GLN A 134 11.69 -11.66 -0.44
C GLN A 134 13.07 -12.34 -0.50
N ALA A 135 13.94 -11.92 -1.41
CA ALA A 135 15.29 -12.49 -1.51
C ALA A 135 16.18 -12.10 -0.33
N VAL A 136 16.06 -10.88 0.17
CA VAL A 136 16.91 -10.31 1.23
C VAL A 136 16.38 -10.64 2.62
N ASN A 137 15.06 -10.70 2.79
CA ASN A 137 14.35 -10.98 4.02
C ASN A 137 13.09 -11.85 3.74
N PRO A 138 13.27 -13.14 3.40
CA PRO A 138 12.16 -14.04 3.08
C PRO A 138 11.18 -14.20 4.25
N ASP A 139 11.72 -14.19 5.47
CA ASP A 139 10.96 -14.32 6.70
C ASP A 139 9.92 -13.19 6.88
N TYR A 140 10.26 -11.96 6.47
CA TYR A 140 9.32 -10.84 6.47
C TYR A 140 8.17 -11.08 5.48
N ILE A 141 8.47 -11.57 4.28
CA ILE A 141 7.44 -11.84 3.29
C ILE A 141 6.55 -13.01 3.72
N GLU A 142 7.14 -14.15 4.07
CA GLU A 142 6.40 -15.38 4.35
C GLU A 142 5.60 -15.34 5.65
N LYS A 143 6.11 -14.68 6.70
CA LYS A 143 5.48 -14.69 8.03
C LYS A 143 4.64 -13.45 8.29
N TYR A 144 4.86 -12.36 7.57
CA TYR A 144 4.16 -11.09 7.80
C TYR A 144 3.42 -10.60 6.55
N TRP A 145 4.15 -10.24 5.49
CA TRP A 145 3.56 -9.48 4.39
C TRP A 145 2.53 -10.34 3.63
N LEU A 146 2.91 -11.55 3.20
CA LEU A 146 2.01 -12.42 2.43
C LEU A 146 0.77 -12.84 3.25
N PRO A 147 0.88 -13.32 4.51
CA PRO A 147 -0.29 -13.64 5.33
C PRO A 147 -1.24 -12.45 5.52
N LEU A 148 -0.73 -11.25 5.80
CA LEU A 148 -1.56 -10.05 5.97
C LEU A 148 -2.36 -9.73 4.70
N HIS A 149 -1.69 -9.68 3.55
CA HIS A 149 -2.32 -9.34 2.27
C HIS A 149 -3.27 -10.44 1.79
N THR A 150 -2.98 -11.70 2.12
CA THR A 150 -3.89 -12.82 1.86
C THR A 150 -5.17 -12.70 2.68
N ASP A 151 -5.07 -12.39 3.98
CA ASP A 151 -6.25 -12.19 4.83
C ASP A 151 -7.09 -10.99 4.37
N ILE A 152 -6.44 -9.88 4.01
CA ILE A 152 -7.13 -8.71 3.44
C ILE A 152 -7.83 -9.09 2.13
N TYR A 153 -7.15 -9.80 1.23
CA TYR A 153 -7.74 -10.23 -0.04
C TYR A 153 -8.96 -11.13 0.16
N ASN A 154 -8.86 -12.12 1.07
CA ASN A 154 -9.98 -12.98 1.42
C ASN A 154 -11.17 -12.17 1.95
N TYR A 155 -10.92 -11.20 2.84
CA TYR A 155 -11.96 -10.31 3.35
C TYR A 155 -12.64 -9.52 2.22
N ILE A 156 -11.87 -8.96 1.30
CA ILE A 156 -12.38 -8.24 0.13
C ILE A 156 -13.29 -9.14 -0.70
N GLU A 157 -12.87 -10.38 -0.97
CA GLU A 157 -13.65 -11.33 -1.79
C GLU A 157 -14.94 -11.79 -1.10
N GLU A 158 -14.89 -12.08 0.20
CA GLU A 158 -16.06 -12.43 0.99
C GLU A 158 -17.12 -11.31 1.00
N HIS A 159 -16.68 -10.06 0.93
CA HIS A 159 -17.52 -8.86 1.01
C HIS A 159 -17.60 -8.08 -0.31
N LYS A 160 -17.24 -8.69 -1.46
CA LYS A 160 -17.05 -7.99 -2.74
C LYS A 160 -18.26 -7.23 -3.30
N ASN A 161 -19.46 -7.55 -2.82
CA ASN A 161 -20.70 -6.87 -3.22
C ASN A 161 -20.96 -5.59 -2.41
N MET A 162 -20.16 -5.31 -1.38
CA MET A 162 -20.29 -4.11 -0.55
C MET A 162 -19.47 -2.92 -1.07
N TYR A 163 -18.52 -3.16 -1.98
CA TYR A 163 -17.54 -2.16 -2.39
C TYR A 163 -17.41 -2.10 -3.91
N ASP A 164 -17.35 -0.89 -4.44
CA ASP A 164 -17.13 -0.62 -5.86
C ASP A 164 -15.63 -0.59 -6.18
N ALA A 165 -14.82 -0.07 -5.25
CA ALA A 165 -13.37 -0.01 -5.37
C ALA A 165 -12.61 -0.33 -4.09
N VAL A 166 -11.42 -0.90 -4.28
CA VAL A 166 -10.42 -1.16 -3.25
C VAL A 166 -9.34 -0.10 -3.36
N ILE A 167 -9.11 0.63 -2.28
CA ILE A 167 -7.99 1.55 -2.16
C ILE A 167 -6.88 0.86 -1.37
N SER A 168 -5.72 0.73 -2.00
CA SER A 168 -4.53 0.07 -1.46
C SER A 168 -3.32 0.98 -1.56
N ASP A 169 -2.36 0.79 -0.67
CA ASP A 169 -1.01 1.32 -0.83
C ASP A 169 -0.38 0.74 -2.11
N VAL A 170 0.37 1.59 -2.81
CA VAL A 170 1.04 1.23 -4.07
C VAL A 170 1.98 0.03 -3.91
N GLU A 171 2.53 -0.16 -2.71
CA GLU A 171 3.44 -1.28 -2.37
C GLU A 171 2.75 -2.64 -2.39
N SER A 172 1.41 -2.66 -2.37
CA SER A 172 0.63 -3.87 -2.17
C SER A 172 -0.48 -4.05 -3.21
N THR A 173 -0.84 -2.98 -3.93
CA THR A 173 -1.90 -3.02 -4.95
C THR A 173 -1.68 -4.11 -6.00
N PHE A 174 -0.44 -4.31 -6.46
CA PHE A 174 -0.13 -5.31 -7.49
C PHE A 174 -0.54 -6.72 -7.05
N PHE A 175 -0.47 -7.04 -5.76
CA PHE A 175 -0.85 -8.34 -5.22
C PHE A 175 -2.34 -8.60 -5.44
N TYR A 176 -3.19 -7.62 -5.09
CA TYR A 176 -4.63 -7.74 -5.26
C TYR A 176 -5.04 -7.81 -6.75
N LYS A 177 -4.33 -7.06 -7.61
CA LYS A 177 -4.54 -7.12 -9.07
C LYS A 177 -4.15 -8.48 -9.65
N ASP A 178 -3.03 -9.06 -9.19
CA ASP A 178 -2.53 -10.35 -9.65
C ASP A 178 -3.48 -11.51 -9.28
N GLN A 179 -4.14 -11.46 -8.11
CA GLN A 179 -5.10 -12.50 -7.70
C GLN A 179 -6.43 -12.45 -8.48
N LYS A 180 -6.76 -11.30 -9.07
CA LYS A 180 -8.02 -11.10 -9.81
C LYS A 180 -7.97 -11.67 -11.23
N ASN A 181 -6.77 -11.83 -11.79
CA ASN A 181 -6.52 -12.32 -13.16
C ASN A 181 -6.34 -13.84 -13.20
#